data_AF-A0A0N5CU60-F1
#
_entry.id   AF-A0A0N5CU60-F1
#
_cell.length_a   1.000
_cell.length_b   1.000
_cell.length_c   1.000
_cell.angle_alpha   90.00
_cell.angle_beta   90.00
_cell.angle_gamma   90.00
#
_symmetry.space_group_name_H-M   'P 1'
#
loop_
_entity.id
_entity.type
_entity.pdbx_description
1 polymer ?
#
loop_
_entity_poly.entity_id
_entity_poly.type
_entity_poly.pdbx_seq_one_letter_code
_entity_poly.pdbx_strand_id
1 'polypeptide(L)'
;MNSGLLNTILLYISIDVSKACVSSGICTGGYGCETNVAPTCVGGCAFGYTCGQYGCYSKARARSSKTFAFHPQTNEHFYDTKQEGLTSEQLADEMFHDCCLDQHLPDSCLQKCSFKTYTKNNLQAIYLHLDDCPLKAIAAITYCAARGIDHTPCCIENGVARTIAGSKCLVLCDQRSGNVTELNLSYLPCFERFNDIKSCFMEYSNSKYQSVNTDAMPVVQRFGS
;
A
#
# COMPACT_ATOMS: atom_id res chain seq x y z
N MET A 1 -8.40 -40.69 51.70
CA MET A 1 -7.51 -41.07 50.59
C MET A 1 -7.99 -40.50 49.23
N ASN A 2 -8.54 -39.26 49.17
CA ASN A 2 -9.13 -38.72 47.92
C ASN A 2 -8.51 -37.40 47.42
N SER A 3 -7.65 -36.74 48.18
CA SER A 3 -7.07 -35.44 47.78
C SER A 3 -5.84 -35.60 46.87
N GLY A 4 -5.12 -36.72 46.98
CA GLY A 4 -3.96 -37.01 46.13
C GLY A 4 -4.35 -37.37 44.69
N LEU A 5 -5.44 -38.12 44.53
CA LEU A 5 -5.91 -38.60 43.23
C LEU A 5 -6.42 -37.46 42.34
N LEU A 6 -7.12 -36.49 42.93
CA LEU A 6 -7.62 -35.28 42.25
C LEU A 6 -6.47 -34.40 41.73
N ASN A 7 -5.41 -34.23 42.52
CA ASN A 7 -4.24 -33.46 42.11
C ASN A 7 -3.44 -34.16 40.99
N THR A 8 -3.36 -35.49 41.01
CA THR A 8 -2.72 -36.24 39.91
C THR A 8 -3.55 -36.19 38.61
N ILE A 9 -4.88 -36.19 38.70
CA ILE A 9 -5.76 -36.06 37.52
C ILE A 9 -5.66 -34.65 36.93
N LEU A 10 -5.63 -33.60 37.77
CA LEU A 10 -5.42 -32.21 37.32
C LEU A 10 -4.05 -32.00 36.64
N LEU A 11 -2.99 -32.63 37.15
CA LEU A 11 -1.67 -32.60 36.52
C LEU A 11 -1.67 -33.32 35.15
N TYR A 12 -2.34 -34.48 35.04
CA TYR A 12 -2.44 -35.21 33.78
C TYR A 12 -3.22 -34.42 32.71
N ILE A 13 -4.36 -33.82 33.08
CA ILE A 13 -5.15 -32.99 32.16
C ILE A 13 -4.34 -31.77 31.69
N SER A 14 -3.52 -31.18 32.55
CA SER A 14 -2.62 -30.05 32.18
C SER A 14 -1.53 -30.47 31.17
N ILE A 15 -1.03 -31.70 31.25
CA ILE A 15 -0.03 -32.24 30.31
C ILE A 15 -0.67 -32.55 28.95
N ASP A 16 -1.90 -33.06 28.91
CA ASP A 16 -2.59 -33.33 27.65
C ASP A 16 -3.08 -32.06 26.95
N VAL A 17 -3.51 -31.03 27.69
CA VAL A 17 -3.78 -29.70 27.10
C VAL A 17 -2.50 -29.09 26.53
N SER A 18 -1.35 -29.34 27.15
CA SER A 18 -0.05 -28.93 26.60
C SER A 18 0.32 -29.68 25.32
N LYS A 19 -0.10 -30.95 25.15
CA LYS A 19 0.10 -31.70 23.89
C LYS A 19 -0.94 -31.36 22.82
N ALA A 20 -2.15 -31.01 23.20
CA ALA A 20 -3.22 -30.60 22.28
C ALA A 20 -3.10 -29.13 21.83
N CYS A 21 -2.32 -28.31 22.51
CA CYS A 21 -1.98 -26.94 22.08
C CYS A 21 -0.66 -26.83 21.31
N VAL A 22 0.05 -27.93 21.05
CA VAL A 22 1.20 -27.96 20.10
C VAL A 22 0.68 -28.33 18.70
N SER A 23 -0.39 -27.65 18.30
CA SER A 23 -0.83 -27.48 16.90
C SER A 23 -0.70 -26.02 16.48
N SER A 24 0.26 -25.30 17.08
CA SER A 24 0.71 -23.98 16.68
C SER A 24 2.23 -24.05 16.59
N GLY A 25 2.73 -23.98 15.36
CA GLY A 25 4.08 -24.39 14.96
C GLY A 25 5.23 -23.94 15.88
N ILE A 26 5.88 -24.92 16.49
CA ILE A 26 7.25 -24.80 17.02
C ILE A 26 8.10 -25.83 16.29
N CYS A 27 8.97 -25.34 15.41
CA CYS A 27 9.94 -26.13 14.67
C CYS A 27 11.02 -26.66 15.63
N THR A 28 10.92 -27.94 16.01
CA THR A 28 12.00 -28.68 16.68
C THR A 28 12.77 -29.49 15.64
N GLY A 29 13.82 -28.90 15.05
CA GLY A 29 14.75 -29.65 14.21
C GLY A 29 15.61 -28.79 13.30
N GLY A 30 16.88 -28.63 13.69
CA GLY A 30 18.04 -28.47 12.79
C GLY A 30 17.98 -27.43 11.66
N TYR A 31 18.68 -26.31 11.91
CA TYR A 31 19.14 -25.28 10.94
C TYR A 31 18.09 -24.32 10.36
N GLY A 32 17.93 -23.19 11.06
CA GLY A 32 17.51 -21.92 10.47
C GLY A 32 16.03 -21.58 10.63
N CYS A 33 15.75 -20.50 11.36
CA CYS A 33 14.47 -19.81 11.20
C CYS A 33 14.39 -19.29 9.76
N GLU A 34 13.27 -19.54 9.07
CA GLU A 34 13.00 -18.99 7.75
C GLU A 34 13.18 -17.47 7.77
N THR A 35 14.26 -17.00 7.12
CA THR A 35 14.31 -15.64 6.60
C THR A 35 13.16 -15.47 5.63
N ASN A 36 12.52 -14.29 5.61
CA ASN A 36 11.51 -13.85 4.65
C ASN A 36 11.84 -14.28 3.20
N VAL A 37 11.51 -15.50 2.81
CA VAL A 37 11.69 -16.00 1.44
C VAL A 37 10.74 -15.17 0.59
N ALA A 38 11.29 -14.44 -0.39
CA ALA A 38 10.46 -13.77 -1.36
C ALA A 38 9.51 -14.80 -1.97
N PRO A 39 8.23 -14.47 -2.23
CA PRO A 39 7.31 -15.40 -2.88
C PRO A 39 7.90 -15.83 -4.23
N THR A 40 8.58 -16.97 -4.24
CA THR A 40 9.13 -17.58 -5.43
C THR A 40 8.00 -18.29 -6.14
N CYS A 41 7.79 -17.99 -7.42
CA CYS A 41 6.76 -18.65 -8.25
C CYS A 41 7.20 -20.09 -8.58
N VAL A 42 7.33 -20.93 -7.56
CA VAL A 42 7.67 -22.35 -7.70
C VAL A 42 6.45 -23.03 -8.30
N GLY A 43 6.57 -23.52 -9.53
CA GLY A 43 5.45 -24.09 -10.31
C GLY A 43 4.91 -23.18 -11.40
N GLY A 44 5.46 -21.97 -11.58
CA GLY A 44 5.01 -21.02 -12.58
C GLY A 44 3.74 -20.26 -12.18
N CYS A 45 3.31 -19.34 -13.04
CA CYS A 45 2.08 -18.56 -12.86
C CYS A 45 0.98 -19.05 -13.81
N ALA A 46 -0.28 -18.83 -13.43
CA ALA A 46 -1.43 -19.13 -14.28
C ALA A 46 -1.35 -18.37 -15.63
N PHE A 47 -2.08 -18.85 -16.63
CA PHE A 47 -2.15 -18.19 -17.94
C PHE A 47 -2.57 -16.73 -17.79
N GLY A 48 -1.85 -15.81 -18.43
CA GLY A 48 -2.07 -14.37 -18.31
C GLY A 48 -1.33 -13.70 -17.13
N TYR A 49 -0.63 -14.46 -16.30
CA TYR A 49 0.22 -13.96 -15.21
C TYR A 49 1.70 -14.22 -15.50
N THR A 50 2.57 -13.40 -14.93
CA THR A 50 4.02 -13.54 -14.99
C THR A 50 4.63 -13.41 -13.60
N CYS A 51 5.80 -14.02 -13.41
CA CYS A 51 6.49 -14.00 -12.12
C CYS A 51 7.24 -12.68 -11.94
N GLY A 52 7.12 -12.08 -10.77
CA GLY A 52 7.82 -10.87 -10.34
C GLY A 52 8.37 -10.98 -8.92
N GLN A 53 8.89 -9.87 -8.41
CA GLN A 53 9.52 -9.79 -7.09
C GLN A 53 8.56 -10.05 -5.91
N TYR A 54 7.25 -9.93 -6.14
CA TYR A 54 6.19 -10.11 -5.15
C TYR A 54 5.30 -11.33 -5.45
N GLY A 55 5.73 -12.22 -6.36
CA GLY A 55 4.97 -13.39 -6.80
C GLY A 55 4.36 -13.18 -8.19
N CYS A 56 3.24 -13.86 -8.46
CA CYS A 56 2.57 -13.77 -9.75
C CYS A 56 1.76 -12.48 -9.89
N TYR A 57 1.98 -11.72 -10.96
CA TYR A 57 1.23 -10.51 -11.30
C TYR A 57 0.68 -10.61 -12.72
N SER A 58 -0.40 -9.88 -13.01
CA SER A 58 -1.09 -9.93 -14.30
C SER A 58 -0.23 -9.32 -15.44
N LYS A 59 -0.02 -10.07 -16.51
CA LYS A 59 0.79 -9.68 -17.70
C LYS A 59 -0.03 -8.84 -18.67
N ALA A 60 -1.30 -9.16 -18.84
CA ALA A 60 -2.20 -8.50 -19.78
C ALA A 60 -2.85 -7.30 -19.10
N ARG A 61 -2.36 -6.10 -19.41
CA ARG A 61 -2.96 -4.84 -18.96
C ARG A 61 -3.98 -4.41 -20.00
N ALA A 62 -5.25 -4.69 -19.75
CA ALA A 62 -6.30 -3.94 -20.43
C ALA A 62 -6.18 -2.50 -19.92
N ARG A 63 -5.48 -1.64 -20.67
CA ARG A 63 -5.58 -0.21 -20.44
C ARG A 63 -7.06 0.10 -20.53
N SER A 64 -7.63 0.68 -19.47
CA SER A 64 -8.99 1.21 -19.52
C SER A 64 -9.10 2.00 -20.81
N SER A 65 -10.08 1.67 -21.67
CA SER A 65 -10.25 2.27 -22.99
C SER A 65 -10.62 3.77 -22.93
N LYS A 66 -10.58 4.37 -21.74
CA LYS A 66 -10.54 5.82 -21.58
C LYS A 66 -9.15 6.29 -21.97
N THR A 67 -8.93 6.46 -23.28
CA THR A 67 -7.87 7.35 -23.77
C THR A 67 -8.09 8.73 -23.15
N PHE A 68 -7.36 9.04 -22.08
CA PHE A 68 -7.06 10.44 -21.73
C PHE A 68 -6.07 10.97 -22.77
N ALA A 69 -6.57 11.16 -23.99
CA ALA A 69 -5.95 12.06 -24.93
C ALA A 69 -6.26 13.47 -24.42
N PHE A 70 -5.33 14.07 -23.68
CA PHE A 70 -5.26 15.53 -23.64
C PHE A 70 -4.90 15.98 -25.05
N HIS A 71 -5.92 16.14 -25.91
CA HIS A 71 -5.76 16.78 -27.19
C HIS A 71 -5.78 18.29 -26.92
N PRO A 72 -4.68 19.03 -27.14
CA PRO A 72 -4.81 20.47 -27.28
C PRO A 72 -5.74 20.68 -28.47
N GLN A 73 -6.86 21.36 -28.22
CA GLN A 73 -7.96 21.50 -29.15
C GLN A 73 -7.47 22.15 -30.45
N THR A 74 -7.30 21.34 -31.50
CA THR A 74 -7.42 21.81 -32.88
C THR A 74 -8.87 21.55 -33.27
N ASN A 75 -9.63 22.63 -33.46
CA ASN A 75 -11.01 22.61 -33.91
C ASN A 75 -11.15 21.80 -35.20
N GLU A 76 -11.75 20.60 -35.17
CA GLU A 76 -12.66 20.07 -36.21
C GLU A 76 -13.55 18.95 -35.63
N HIS A 77 -14.79 18.89 -36.13
CA HIS A 77 -15.95 18.16 -35.60
C HIS A 77 -15.85 16.61 -35.62
N PHE A 78 -16.14 15.93 -34.49
CA PHE A 78 -16.70 14.57 -34.46
C PHE A 78 -17.36 14.25 -33.09
N TYR A 79 -18.53 13.61 -33.11
CA TYR A 79 -19.47 13.43 -31.99
C TYR A 79 -19.14 12.27 -31.03
N ASP A 80 -19.56 12.46 -29.77
CA ASP A 80 -20.00 11.49 -28.75
C ASP A 80 -18.96 10.73 -27.89
N THR A 81 -18.77 11.19 -26.65
CA THR A 81 -19.17 10.45 -25.44
C THR A 81 -19.12 11.40 -24.24
N LYS A 82 -20.23 11.46 -23.51
CA LYS A 82 -20.45 12.09 -22.20
C LYS A 82 -19.20 12.07 -21.27
N GLN A 83 -18.42 13.15 -21.24
CA GLN A 83 -17.44 13.41 -20.18
C GLN A 83 -18.19 13.88 -18.93
N GLU A 84 -18.60 12.94 -18.09
CA GLU A 84 -18.83 13.26 -16.68
C GLU A 84 -17.46 13.52 -16.05
N GLY A 85 -17.25 14.75 -15.57
CA GLY A 85 -15.98 15.21 -15.02
C GLY A 85 -15.51 14.32 -13.87
N LEU A 86 -14.36 13.67 -14.05
CA LEU A 86 -13.67 12.99 -12.96
C LEU A 86 -13.26 14.01 -11.89
N THR A 87 -13.46 13.66 -10.63
CA THR A 87 -12.97 14.47 -9.51
C THR A 87 -11.45 14.36 -9.40
N SER A 88 -10.80 15.35 -8.77
CA SER A 88 -9.35 15.31 -8.50
C SER A 88 -8.96 14.06 -7.69
N GLU A 89 -9.84 13.60 -6.82
CA GLU A 89 -9.65 12.39 -6.00
C GLU A 89 -9.65 11.12 -6.87
N GLN A 90 -10.58 11.01 -7.81
CA GLN A 90 -10.64 9.86 -8.73
C GLN A 90 -9.39 9.77 -9.60
N LEU A 91 -8.86 10.91 -10.04
CA LEU A 91 -7.61 10.96 -10.78
C LEU A 91 -6.40 10.60 -9.90
N ALA A 92 -6.36 11.09 -8.66
CA ALA A 92 -5.30 10.72 -7.72
C ALA A 92 -5.27 9.21 -7.46
N ASP A 93 -6.46 8.59 -7.34
CA ASP A 93 -6.62 7.14 -7.24
C ASP A 93 -6.16 6.41 -8.50
N GLU A 94 -6.50 6.91 -9.68
CA GLU A 94 -6.06 6.35 -10.97
C GLU A 94 -4.52 6.35 -11.09
N MET A 95 -3.89 7.49 -10.80
CA MET A 95 -2.43 7.60 -10.83
C MET A 95 -1.73 6.70 -9.80
N PHE A 96 -2.30 6.59 -8.60
CA PHE A 96 -1.78 5.69 -7.58
C PHE A 96 -1.89 4.23 -8.03
N HIS A 97 -3.05 3.84 -8.55
CA HIS A 97 -3.27 2.50 -9.07
C HIS A 97 -2.32 2.14 -10.22
N ASP A 98 -2.12 3.06 -11.16
CA ASP A 98 -1.22 2.88 -12.30
C ASP A 98 0.23 2.67 -11.85
N CYS A 99 0.70 3.44 -10.87
CA CYS A 99 2.03 3.21 -10.29
C CYS A 99 2.15 1.80 -9.70
N CYS A 100 1.13 1.31 -8.99
CA CYS A 100 1.13 -0.04 -8.44
C CYS A 100 1.23 -1.13 -9.52
N LEU A 101 0.56 -0.95 -10.65
CA LEU A 101 0.67 -1.84 -11.81
C LEU A 101 2.09 -1.82 -12.38
N ASP A 102 2.73 -0.66 -12.45
CA ASP A 102 4.10 -0.50 -12.91
C ASP A 102 5.14 -1.10 -11.96
N GLN A 103 4.85 -1.12 -10.65
CA GLN A 103 5.63 -1.86 -9.65
C GLN A 103 5.45 -3.38 -9.73
N HIS A 104 4.60 -3.88 -10.63
CA HIS A 104 4.30 -5.30 -10.81
C HIS A 104 3.75 -5.95 -9.53
N LEU A 105 2.88 -5.22 -8.83
CA LEU A 105 2.21 -5.73 -7.65
C LEU A 105 1.16 -6.80 -8.04
N PRO A 106 1.01 -7.88 -7.24
CA PRO A 106 -0.01 -8.88 -7.45
C PRO A 106 -1.41 -8.31 -7.16
N ASP A 107 -2.45 -8.95 -7.69
CA ASP A 107 -3.83 -8.46 -7.58
C ASP A 107 -4.30 -8.26 -6.13
N SER A 108 -3.82 -9.10 -5.18
CA SER A 108 -4.07 -8.94 -3.74
C SER A 108 -3.60 -7.59 -3.20
N CYS A 109 -2.51 -7.04 -3.74
CA CYS A 109 -2.00 -5.73 -3.40
C CYS A 109 -2.70 -4.61 -4.17
N LEU A 110 -3.10 -4.83 -5.43
CA LEU A 110 -3.76 -3.82 -6.27
C LEU A 110 -5.08 -3.31 -5.66
N GLN A 111 -5.78 -4.16 -4.91
CA GLN A 111 -6.98 -3.78 -4.15
C GLN A 111 -6.72 -2.71 -3.07
N LYS A 112 -5.45 -2.42 -2.76
CA LYS A 112 -4.99 -1.45 -1.76
C LYS A 112 -4.43 -0.17 -2.38
N CYS A 113 -4.37 -0.11 -3.71
CA CYS A 113 -3.78 0.98 -4.48
C CYS A 113 -4.81 2.03 -4.89
N SER A 114 -5.51 2.55 -3.89
CA SER A 114 -6.34 3.76 -3.99
C SER A 114 -6.27 4.48 -2.64
N PHE A 115 -6.40 5.80 -2.59
CA PHE A 115 -6.54 6.51 -1.33
C PHE A 115 -7.76 6.02 -0.56
N LYS A 116 -8.82 5.49 -1.19
CA LYS A 116 -9.93 4.88 -0.45
C LYS A 116 -9.52 3.61 0.31
N THR A 117 -8.77 2.71 -0.32
CA THR A 117 -8.40 1.39 0.25
C THR A 117 -7.03 1.38 0.95
N TYR A 118 -6.23 2.42 0.76
CA TYR A 118 -5.02 2.70 1.51
C TYR A 118 -5.40 3.19 2.91
N THR A 119 -5.61 2.23 3.81
CA THR A 119 -6.09 2.47 5.18
C THR A 119 -5.15 1.81 6.18
N LYS A 120 -5.17 2.34 7.41
CA LYS A 120 -4.43 1.77 8.55
C LYS A 120 -4.69 0.26 8.68
N ASN A 121 -5.95 -0.15 8.66
CA ASN A 121 -6.33 -1.54 8.88
C ASN A 121 -5.83 -2.45 7.76
N ASN A 122 -5.93 -2.02 6.51
CA ASN A 122 -5.46 -2.81 5.37
C ASN A 122 -3.94 -2.98 5.37
N LEU A 123 -3.17 -1.93 5.74
CA LEU A 123 -1.72 -2.07 5.86
C LEU A 123 -1.31 -2.85 7.12
N GLN A 124 -2.03 -2.70 8.23
CA GLN A 124 -1.79 -3.50 9.44
C GLN A 124 -2.02 -4.98 9.18
N ALA A 125 -3.06 -5.34 8.43
CA ALA A 125 -3.30 -6.72 8.05
C ALA A 125 -2.11 -7.31 7.28
N ILE A 126 -1.53 -6.56 6.33
CA ILE A 126 -0.30 -6.98 5.64
C ILE A 126 0.88 -7.13 6.60
N TYR A 127 1.09 -6.14 7.47
CA TYR A 127 2.19 -6.17 8.47
C TYR A 127 2.12 -7.38 9.40
N LEU A 128 0.92 -7.79 9.75
CA LEU A 128 0.65 -8.92 10.63
C LEU A 128 0.51 -10.25 9.87
N HIS A 129 0.78 -10.25 8.56
CA HIS A 129 0.62 -11.43 7.68
C HIS A 129 -0.81 -12.03 7.71
N LEU A 130 -1.81 -11.17 7.91
CA LEU A 130 -3.24 -11.51 7.86
C LEU A 130 -3.86 -11.21 6.49
N ASP A 131 -3.03 -10.92 5.49
CA ASP A 131 -3.43 -10.52 4.15
C ASP A 131 -2.57 -11.22 3.10
N ASP A 132 -3.15 -11.51 1.93
CA ASP A 132 -2.47 -12.20 0.83
C ASP A 132 -1.45 -11.32 0.10
N CYS A 133 -1.48 -10.00 0.30
CA CYS A 133 -0.45 -9.11 -0.21
C CYS A 133 0.82 -9.25 0.64
N PRO A 134 2.00 -9.56 0.06
CA PRO A 134 3.21 -9.79 0.83
C PRO A 134 3.76 -8.52 1.49
N LEU A 135 4.38 -8.65 2.67
CA LEU A 135 4.96 -7.53 3.44
C LEU A 135 5.90 -6.64 2.60
N LYS A 136 6.72 -7.24 1.74
CA LYS A 136 7.67 -6.52 0.88
C LYS A 136 6.99 -5.55 -0.10
N ALA A 137 5.71 -5.76 -0.42
CA ALA A 137 4.95 -4.88 -1.31
C ALA A 137 4.53 -3.57 -0.64
N ILE A 138 4.50 -3.49 0.70
CA ILE A 138 4.08 -2.26 1.41
C ILE A 138 4.94 -1.06 0.96
N ALA A 139 6.27 -1.23 0.87
CA ALA A 139 7.16 -0.16 0.46
C ALA A 139 6.81 0.40 -0.93
N ALA A 140 6.46 -0.48 -1.89
CA ALA A 140 6.04 -0.07 -3.23
C ALA A 140 4.66 0.61 -3.22
N ILE A 141 3.70 0.10 -2.43
CA ILE A 141 2.38 0.73 -2.28
C ILE A 141 2.53 2.13 -1.69
N THR A 142 3.30 2.28 -0.60
CA THR A 142 3.54 3.58 0.05
C THR A 142 4.32 4.53 -0.86
N TYR A 143 5.31 4.04 -1.60
CA TYR A 143 6.02 4.82 -2.63
C TYR A 143 5.05 5.39 -3.68
N CYS A 144 4.15 4.55 -4.18
CA CYS A 144 3.16 4.96 -5.17
C CYS A 144 2.15 5.96 -4.61
N ALA A 145 1.66 5.75 -3.39
CA ALA A 145 0.75 6.67 -2.71
C ALA A 145 1.40 8.06 -2.52
N ALA A 146 2.67 8.07 -2.14
CA ALA A 146 3.45 9.30 -1.91
C ALA A 146 3.98 9.94 -3.19
N ARG A 147 3.79 9.31 -4.35
CA ARG A 147 4.30 9.74 -5.67
C ARG A 147 5.82 9.90 -5.73
N GLY A 148 6.56 9.13 -4.92
CA GLY A 148 8.02 9.14 -4.94
C GLY A 148 8.69 10.42 -4.41
N ILE A 149 7.99 11.23 -3.62
CA ILE A 149 8.50 12.49 -3.07
C ILE A 149 8.60 12.48 -1.53
N ASP A 150 9.26 13.50 -0.99
CA ASP A 150 9.43 13.69 0.45
C ASP A 150 8.33 14.61 1.02
N HIS A 151 7.48 14.06 1.88
CA HIS A 151 6.39 14.76 2.56
C HIS A 151 6.73 15.15 4.00
N THR A 152 7.99 15.01 4.42
CA THR A 152 8.43 15.31 5.79
C THR A 152 7.95 16.67 6.31
N PRO A 153 7.97 17.78 5.52
CA PRO A 153 7.44 19.07 5.98
C PRO A 153 5.97 18.99 6.40
N CYS A 154 5.09 18.45 5.55
CA CYS A 154 3.67 18.28 5.85
C CYS A 154 3.45 17.34 7.05
N CYS A 155 4.21 16.25 7.14
CA CYS A 155 4.12 15.31 8.24
C CYS A 155 4.51 15.91 9.60
N ILE A 156 5.52 16.80 9.63
CA ILE A 156 5.93 17.50 10.85
C ILE A 156 4.78 18.41 11.33
N GLU A 157 4.18 19.16 10.42
CA GLU A 157 3.07 20.07 10.71
C GLU A 157 1.84 19.32 11.23
N ASN A 158 1.55 18.15 10.65
CA ASN A 158 0.45 17.29 11.08
C ASN A 158 0.78 16.39 12.29
N GLY A 159 1.97 16.56 12.89
CA GLY A 159 2.31 15.90 14.16
C GLY A 159 2.54 14.40 14.04
N VAL A 160 2.98 13.89 12.88
CA VAL A 160 3.33 12.47 12.68
C VAL A 160 4.40 11.98 13.66
N ALA A 161 5.30 12.88 14.08
CA ALA A 161 6.32 12.58 15.10
C ALA A 161 5.79 12.55 16.54
N ARG A 162 4.51 12.84 16.79
CA ARG A 162 3.89 12.87 18.14
C ARG A 162 3.29 11.51 18.52
N THR A 163 4.01 10.43 18.23
CA THR A 163 3.71 9.07 18.69
C THR A 163 4.79 8.63 19.68
N ILE A 164 4.62 7.46 20.31
CA ILE A 164 5.67 6.87 21.15
C ILE A 164 6.97 6.55 20.37
N ALA A 165 6.90 6.42 19.04
CA ALA A 165 8.07 6.19 18.19
C ALA A 165 8.76 7.50 17.77
N GLY A 166 8.18 8.66 18.08
CA GLY A 166 8.82 9.95 17.87
C GLY A 166 9.11 10.27 16.40
N SER A 167 10.26 10.91 16.14
CA SER A 167 10.73 11.30 14.80
C SER A 167 10.97 10.10 13.87
N LYS A 168 11.07 8.88 14.40
CA LYS A 168 11.19 7.66 13.59
C LYS A 168 10.04 7.52 12.59
N CYS A 169 8.86 8.04 12.91
CA CYS A 169 7.70 7.99 12.03
C CYS A 169 7.82 8.87 10.79
N LEU A 170 8.72 9.86 10.79
CA LEU A 170 8.96 10.72 9.63
C LEU A 170 9.62 9.97 8.47
N VAL A 171 10.25 8.82 8.73
CA VAL A 171 10.77 7.97 7.65
C VAL A 171 9.65 7.44 6.74
N LEU A 172 8.41 7.34 7.24
CA LEU A 172 7.24 6.95 6.44
C LEU A 172 6.75 8.09 5.54
N CYS A 173 7.27 9.30 5.71
CA CYS A 173 6.90 10.48 4.93
C CYS A 173 7.87 10.75 3.77
N ASP A 174 9.16 10.38 3.93
CA ASP A 174 10.13 10.42 2.84
C ASP A 174 10.03 9.13 2.02
N GLN A 175 9.39 9.22 0.86
CA GLN A 175 9.19 8.08 -0.04
C GLN A 175 9.94 8.25 -1.35
N ARG A 176 11.08 8.95 -1.36
CA ARG A 176 11.93 9.06 -2.56
C ARG A 176 12.57 7.71 -2.91
N SER A 177 12.74 7.46 -4.21
CA SER A 177 13.41 6.26 -4.71
C SER A 177 14.84 6.18 -4.15
N GLY A 178 15.22 5.04 -3.58
CA GLY A 178 16.54 4.81 -2.98
C GLY A 178 16.57 4.85 -1.45
N ASN A 179 15.51 5.38 -0.80
CA ASN A 179 15.36 5.32 0.67
C ASN A 179 14.48 4.13 1.07
N VAL A 180 14.92 2.90 0.76
CA VAL A 180 14.17 1.68 1.08
C VAL A 180 14.28 1.42 2.58
N THR A 181 13.30 1.90 3.34
CA THR A 181 13.21 1.60 4.76
C THR A 181 12.81 0.14 4.93
N GLU A 182 13.59 -0.63 5.70
CA GLU A 182 13.21 -1.98 6.07
C GLU A 182 12.06 -1.90 7.08
N LEU A 183 10.85 -1.95 6.55
CA LEU A 183 9.60 -1.88 7.29
C LEU A 183 9.44 -3.12 8.16
N ASN A 184 9.61 -2.94 9.47
CA ASN A 184 9.41 -3.98 10.49
C ASN A 184 8.38 -3.53 11.54
N LEU A 185 8.03 -4.42 12.47
CA LEU A 185 6.98 -4.18 13.47
C LEU A 185 7.24 -2.96 14.39
N SER A 186 8.47 -2.47 14.47
CA SER A 186 8.81 -1.28 15.27
C SER A 186 8.23 0.03 14.73
N TYR A 187 7.68 0.02 13.51
CA TYR A 187 6.96 1.14 12.91
C TYR A 187 5.45 1.11 13.16
N LEU A 188 4.91 0.04 13.75
CA LEU A 188 3.48 -0.05 14.09
C LEU A 188 2.96 1.13 14.92
N PRO A 189 3.70 1.71 15.89
CA PRO A 189 3.22 2.88 16.61
C PRO A 189 2.99 4.11 15.71
N CYS A 190 3.72 4.22 14.60
CA CYS A 190 3.53 5.31 13.65
C CYS A 190 2.17 5.28 12.95
N PHE A 191 1.51 4.12 12.93
CA PHE A 191 0.18 3.98 12.34
C PHE A 191 -0.94 4.60 13.19
N GLU A 192 -0.66 5.08 14.40
CA GLU A 192 -1.55 5.99 15.12
C GLU A 192 -1.83 7.27 14.31
N ARG A 193 -0.84 7.72 13.55
CA ARG A 193 -0.85 8.92 12.71
C ARG A 193 -1.00 8.60 11.22
N PHE A 194 -1.47 7.40 10.88
CA PHE A 194 -1.57 6.96 9.49
C PHE A 194 -2.41 7.90 8.63
N ASN A 195 -3.55 8.37 9.15
CA ASN A 195 -4.44 9.27 8.41
C ASN A 195 -3.77 10.63 8.13
N ASP A 196 -2.94 11.11 9.07
CA ASP A 196 -2.18 12.36 8.92
C ASP A 196 -1.08 12.22 7.85
N ILE A 197 -0.43 11.05 7.75
CA ILE A 197 0.52 10.76 6.67
C ILE A 197 -0.22 10.70 5.33
N LYS A 198 -1.34 9.98 5.30
CA LYS A 198 -2.15 9.78 4.09
C LYS A 198 -2.72 11.10 3.56
N SER A 199 -3.18 12.01 4.41
CA SER A 199 -3.70 13.31 3.97
C SER A 199 -2.63 14.11 3.23
N CYS A 200 -1.40 14.14 3.74
CA CYS A 200 -0.27 14.79 3.04
C CYS A 200 -0.07 14.24 1.62
N PHE A 201 -0.13 12.91 1.46
CA PHE A 201 0.02 12.26 0.15
C PHE A 201 -1.12 12.61 -0.80
N MET A 202 -2.35 12.62 -0.28
CA MET A 202 -3.56 12.91 -1.05
C MET A 202 -3.63 14.39 -1.47
N GLU A 203 -3.35 15.31 -0.55
CA GLU A 203 -3.33 16.76 -0.80
C GLU A 203 -2.29 17.13 -1.86
N TYR A 204 -1.08 16.58 -1.78
CA TYR A 204 -0.07 16.78 -2.81
C TYR A 204 -0.56 16.27 -4.18
N SER A 205 -1.13 15.06 -4.22
CA SER A 205 -1.64 14.47 -5.46
C SER A 205 -2.74 15.32 -6.08
N ASN A 206 -3.66 15.85 -5.27
CA ASN A 206 -4.74 16.73 -5.70
C ASN A 206 -4.24 18.11 -6.16
N SER A 207 -3.27 18.71 -5.45
CA SER A 207 -2.72 20.03 -5.81
C SER A 207 -1.99 20.01 -7.15
N LYS A 208 -1.27 18.92 -7.46
CA LYS A 208 -0.60 18.76 -8.76
C LYS A 208 -1.58 18.66 -9.92
N TYR A 209 -2.75 18.08 -9.71
CA TYR A 209 -3.80 18.10 -10.72
C TYR A 209 -4.31 19.51 -10.98
N GLN A 210 -4.56 20.29 -9.92
CA GLN A 210 -5.03 21.67 -10.08
C GLN A 210 -4.03 22.52 -10.88
N SER A 211 -2.72 22.35 -10.68
CA SER A 211 -1.71 23.05 -11.48
C SER A 211 -1.75 22.68 -12.97
N VAL A 212 -1.96 21.40 -13.29
CA VAL A 212 -2.08 20.94 -14.69
C VAL A 212 -3.35 21.50 -15.36
N ASN A 213 -4.43 21.67 -14.57
CA ASN A 213 -5.68 22.25 -15.04
C ASN A 213 -5.62 23.79 -15.19
N THR A 214 -4.82 24.49 -14.37
CA THR A 214 -4.65 25.96 -14.46
C THR A 214 -3.75 26.39 -15.61
N ASP A 215 -2.78 25.55 -16.01
CA ASP A 215 -1.97 25.79 -17.21
C ASP A 215 -2.76 25.57 -18.52
N ALA A 216 -3.99 25.07 -18.42
CA ALA A 216 -4.97 24.95 -19.50
C ALA A 216 -6.01 26.10 -19.52
N MET A 217 -5.77 27.22 -18.81
CA MET A 217 -6.58 28.44 -18.97
C MET A 217 -6.06 29.30 -20.14
N PRO A 218 -6.95 29.76 -21.05
CA PRO A 218 -6.54 30.56 -22.20
C PRO A 218 -6.09 31.96 -21.76
N VAL A 219 -4.98 32.41 -22.35
CA VAL A 219 -4.53 33.81 -22.32
C VAL A 219 -5.59 34.67 -23.00
N VAL A 220 -6.53 35.23 -22.24
CA VAL A 220 -7.38 36.34 -22.72
C VAL A 220 -7.33 37.46 -21.69
N GLN A 221 -6.25 38.24 -21.75
CA GLN A 221 -6.29 39.66 -21.37
C GLN A 221 -5.01 40.36 -21.82
N ARG A 222 -5.00 40.79 -23.08
CA ARG A 222 -4.33 42.05 -23.47
C ARG A 222 -5.18 42.73 -24.55
N PHE A 223 -5.22 44.05 -24.46
CA PHE A 223 -5.88 45.02 -25.33
C PHE A 223 -7.35 45.33 -25.00
N GLY A 224 -7.51 46.12 -23.93
CA GLY A 224 -8.54 47.16 -23.88
C GLY A 224 -7.87 48.53 -24.03
N SER A 225 -8.04 49.15 -25.18
CA SER A 225 -7.95 50.60 -25.43
C SER A 225 -8.87 50.91 -26.60
#